data_AF-A0A6J1R0D2-F1
#
_entry.id   AF-A0A6J1R0D2-F1
#
_cell.length_a   1.000
_cell.length_b   1.000
_cell.length_c   1.000
_cell.angle_alpha   90.00
_cell.angle_beta   90.00
_cell.angle_gamma   90.00
#
_symmetry.space_group_name_H-M   'P 1'
#
loop_
_entity.id
_entity.type
_entity.pdbx_description
1 polymer ?
#
loop_
_entity_poly.entity_id
_entity_poly.type
_entity_poly.pdbx_seq_one_letter_code
_entity_poly.pdbx_strand_id
1 'polypeptide(L)'
;MTIGTFIEDAAKKDDFTAVSSALRQYLPEKDTPYILDIDLDFFSTKNPFKDLHERVNLYDKLAPLFTYKRAESNDPEVLKESMIERNQQLSELKDLFGYLEEHRSLKGYDGSKTSRYEAVDRLFQEVTSAYRDPEIDWMLVYNAGSTIDDTVLPEHVTEPNDLDRLINGTFRLFLTALPTSPTIVTIARSSEDDYTPLESVDQIQVDVLDQLRERLGPEIDIKLIYQDEEPQ
;
A
#
# COMPACT_ATOMS: atom_id res chain seq x y z
N MET A 1 -0.34 14.23 12.09
CA MET A 1 -1.69 14.33 12.67
C MET A 1 -2.46 13.13 12.15
N THR A 2 -3.07 12.36 13.02
CA THR A 2 -3.75 11.10 12.67
C THR A 2 -5.20 11.20 13.10
N ILE A 3 -6.12 10.85 12.21
CA ILE A 3 -7.56 10.76 12.48
C ILE A 3 -7.99 9.29 12.40
N GLY A 4 -9.16 8.94 12.91
CA GLY A 4 -9.62 7.54 12.96
C GLY A 4 -8.91 6.71 14.04
N THR A 5 -8.30 7.37 15.03
CA THR A 5 -7.50 6.70 16.07
C THR A 5 -8.31 5.72 16.94
N PHE A 6 -9.64 5.82 16.89
CA PHE A 6 -10.54 4.90 17.57
C PHE A 6 -10.47 3.45 17.05
N ILE A 7 -9.95 3.26 15.83
CA ILE A 7 -9.73 1.95 15.21
C ILE A 7 -8.72 1.14 16.03
N GLU A 8 -7.68 1.79 16.55
CA GLU A 8 -6.68 1.13 17.41
C GLU A 8 -7.15 1.02 18.86
N ASP A 9 -7.89 2.02 19.35
CA ASP A 9 -8.36 2.11 20.73
C ASP A 9 -9.66 2.91 20.78
N ALA A 10 -10.77 2.22 21.05
CA ALA A 10 -12.11 2.81 21.06
C ALA A 10 -12.29 4.00 22.02
N ALA A 11 -11.41 4.17 23.01
CA ALA A 11 -11.43 5.31 23.93
C ALA A 11 -10.83 6.59 23.33
N LYS A 12 -10.00 6.47 22.29
CA LYS A 12 -9.42 7.62 21.58
C LYS A 12 -10.49 8.36 20.78
N LYS A 13 -10.33 9.68 20.70
CA LYS A 13 -11.18 10.58 19.93
C LYS A 13 -10.31 11.51 19.11
N ASP A 14 -10.76 11.78 17.90
CA ASP A 14 -10.10 12.73 17.02
C ASP A 14 -10.35 14.16 17.49
N ASP A 15 -9.31 14.98 17.56
CA ASP A 15 -9.41 16.40 17.89
C ASP A 15 -9.53 17.23 16.60
N PHE A 16 -10.77 17.40 16.14
CA PHE A 16 -11.03 18.19 14.93
C PHE A 16 -10.72 19.68 15.07
N THR A 17 -10.57 20.20 16.30
CA THR A 17 -10.14 21.59 16.53
C THR A 17 -8.64 21.72 16.20
N ALA A 18 -7.84 20.78 16.68
CA ALA A 18 -6.43 20.68 16.31
C ALA A 18 -6.28 20.43 14.80
N VAL A 19 -7.12 19.57 14.21
CA VAL A 19 -7.12 19.29 12.76
C VAL A 19 -7.39 20.53 11.94
N SER A 20 -8.47 21.27 12.21
CA SER A 20 -8.76 22.49 11.48
C SER A 20 -7.66 23.55 11.67
N SER A 21 -7.10 23.65 12.88
CA SER A 21 -5.99 24.58 13.16
C SER A 21 -4.74 24.24 12.36
N ALA A 22 -4.38 22.95 12.24
CA ALA A 22 -3.26 22.50 11.43
C ALA A 22 -3.53 22.73 9.94
N LEU A 23 -4.72 22.36 9.43
CA LEU A 23 -5.08 22.55 8.03
C LEU A 23 -4.99 24.02 7.61
N ARG A 24 -5.42 24.97 8.46
CA ARG A 24 -5.30 26.42 8.19
C ARG A 24 -3.86 26.94 8.09
N GLN A 25 -2.88 26.20 8.61
CA GLN A 25 -1.46 26.57 8.44
C GLN A 25 -0.96 26.27 7.03
N TYR A 26 -1.57 25.29 6.35
CA TYR A 26 -1.15 24.82 5.02
C TYR A 26 -2.12 25.22 3.90
N LEU A 27 -3.40 25.36 4.22
CA LEU A 27 -4.47 25.75 3.30
C LEU A 27 -4.89 27.21 3.62
N PRO A 28 -4.63 28.16 2.70
CA PRO A 28 -5.02 29.56 2.90
C PRO A 28 -6.54 29.70 3.03
N GLU A 29 -6.97 30.68 3.83
CA GLU A 29 -8.40 30.84 4.16
C GLU A 29 -9.27 31.29 2.97
N LYS A 30 -8.70 31.78 1.86
CA LYS A 30 -9.43 32.20 0.65
C LYS A 30 -8.65 31.99 -0.65
N ASP A 31 -9.40 31.68 -1.71
CA ASP A 31 -9.03 31.75 -3.13
C ASP A 31 -7.78 30.95 -3.55
N THR A 32 -7.29 30.04 -2.71
CA THR A 32 -6.19 29.15 -3.07
C THR A 32 -6.76 27.82 -3.53
N PRO A 33 -6.62 27.47 -4.82
CA PRO A 33 -7.06 26.18 -5.32
C PRO A 33 -6.18 25.07 -4.76
N TYR A 34 -6.82 23.96 -4.41
CA TYR A 34 -6.12 22.75 -4.00
C TYR A 34 -6.88 21.52 -4.48
N ILE A 35 -6.16 20.40 -4.54
CA ILE A 35 -6.69 19.09 -4.89
C ILE A 35 -6.80 18.30 -3.59
N LEU A 36 -7.96 17.69 -3.35
CA LEU A 36 -8.13 16.72 -2.28
C LEU A 36 -7.96 15.32 -2.88
N ASP A 37 -6.89 14.65 -2.50
CA ASP A 37 -6.60 13.28 -2.93
C ASP A 37 -7.07 12.31 -1.84
N ILE A 38 -7.82 11.28 -2.23
CA ILE A 38 -8.43 10.30 -1.33
C ILE A 38 -8.11 8.90 -1.82
N ASP A 39 -7.29 8.19 -1.05
CA ASP A 39 -7.08 6.77 -1.25
C ASP A 39 -8.13 6.00 -0.46
N LEU A 40 -8.88 5.10 -1.12
CA LEU A 40 -9.93 4.32 -0.44
C LEU A 40 -9.35 3.29 0.53
N ASP A 41 -8.11 2.87 0.30
CA ASP A 41 -7.38 1.96 1.18
C ASP A 41 -7.16 2.56 2.59
N PHE A 42 -7.20 3.89 2.75
CA PHE A 42 -7.23 4.55 4.06
C PHE A 42 -8.36 4.03 4.96
N PHE A 43 -9.52 3.73 4.37
CA PHE A 43 -10.69 3.26 5.11
C PHE A 43 -10.66 1.77 5.42
N SER A 44 -9.96 1.00 4.60
CA SER A 44 -9.74 -0.42 4.81
C SER A 44 -8.64 -0.90 3.86
N THR A 45 -7.56 -1.46 4.39
CA THR A 45 -6.39 -1.90 3.62
C THR A 45 -6.13 -3.40 3.82
N LYS A 46 -5.81 -4.12 2.74
CA LYS A 46 -5.20 -5.44 2.71
C LYS A 46 -3.72 -5.35 2.32
N ASN A 47 -2.94 -6.35 2.74
CA ASN A 47 -1.64 -6.59 2.14
C ASN A 47 -1.82 -7.58 0.99
N PRO A 48 -1.74 -7.13 -0.29
CA PRO A 48 -2.02 -7.98 -1.45
C PRO A 48 -1.03 -9.13 -1.61
N PHE A 49 0.13 -9.07 -0.96
CA PHE A 49 1.19 -10.07 -1.10
C PHE A 49 1.09 -11.21 -0.09
N LYS A 50 0.26 -11.11 0.96
CA LYS A 50 0.14 -12.18 1.97
C LYS A 50 -0.40 -13.48 1.40
N ASP A 51 -1.35 -13.37 0.47
CA ASP A 51 -2.00 -14.52 -0.14
C ASP A 51 -1.28 -14.99 -1.43
N LEU A 52 -0.26 -14.23 -1.87
CA LEU A 52 0.55 -14.59 -3.04
C LEU A 52 1.22 -15.94 -2.80
N HIS A 53 0.82 -16.93 -3.60
CA HIS A 53 1.31 -18.30 -3.53
C HIS A 53 1.22 -18.94 -2.12
N GLU A 54 0.09 -18.75 -1.43
CA GLU A 54 -0.17 -19.25 -0.07
C GLU A 54 0.11 -20.74 0.18
N ARG A 55 0.00 -21.63 -0.84
CA ARG A 55 0.22 -23.08 -0.68
C ARG A 55 1.64 -23.43 -0.24
N VAL A 56 2.58 -22.52 -0.46
CA VAL A 56 3.96 -22.67 0.00
C VAL A 56 4.33 -21.68 1.10
N ASN A 57 3.38 -20.91 1.64
CA ASN A 57 3.63 -19.84 2.60
C ASN A 57 4.77 -18.91 2.13
N LEU A 58 4.63 -18.40 0.89
CA LEU A 58 5.69 -17.66 0.22
C LEU A 58 6.09 -16.39 0.98
N TYR A 59 5.11 -15.60 1.45
CA TYR A 59 5.36 -14.32 2.10
C TYR A 59 6.33 -14.46 3.29
N ASP A 60 6.09 -15.42 4.18
CA ASP A 60 6.98 -15.70 5.32
C ASP A 60 8.38 -16.17 4.88
N LYS A 61 8.47 -16.89 3.75
CA LYS A 61 9.75 -17.38 3.22
C LYS A 61 10.56 -16.30 2.52
N LEU A 62 9.92 -15.23 2.06
CA LEU A 62 10.60 -14.06 1.52
C LEU A 62 11.25 -13.21 2.62
N ALA A 63 10.67 -13.15 3.82
CA ALA A 63 11.21 -12.37 4.94
C ALA A 63 12.72 -12.56 5.18
N PRO A 64 13.28 -13.77 5.37
CA PRO A 64 14.72 -13.93 5.61
C PRO A 64 15.61 -13.51 4.42
N LEU A 65 15.08 -13.42 3.20
CA LEU A 65 15.80 -12.95 2.02
C LEU A 65 15.87 -11.41 1.98
N PHE A 66 14.80 -10.75 2.39
CA PHE A 66 14.59 -9.31 2.17
C PHE A 66 14.73 -8.44 3.42
N THR A 67 14.56 -8.98 4.63
CA THR A 67 14.78 -8.23 5.87
C THR A 67 16.19 -7.67 5.90
N TYR A 68 16.30 -6.35 6.12
CA TYR A 68 17.58 -5.69 6.29
C TYR A 68 17.57 -4.91 7.60
N LYS A 69 18.51 -5.24 8.50
CA LYS A 69 18.65 -4.48 9.73
C LYS A 69 19.45 -3.22 9.47
N ARG A 70 18.74 -2.09 9.33
CA ARG A 70 19.36 -0.76 9.23
C ARG A 70 20.28 -0.49 10.42
N ALA A 71 21.40 0.16 10.18
CA ALA A 71 22.27 0.64 11.25
C ALA A 71 21.56 1.71 12.10
N GLU A 72 21.51 1.51 13.42
CA GLU A 72 21.01 2.49 14.40
C GLU A 72 22.06 3.59 14.62
N SER A 73 22.30 4.41 13.60
CA SER A 73 23.28 5.49 13.63
C SER A 73 22.77 6.72 12.87
N ASN A 74 23.16 7.90 13.34
CA ASN A 74 22.99 9.16 12.61
C ASN A 74 24.30 9.61 11.93
N ASP A 75 25.36 8.80 12.00
CA ASP A 75 26.62 9.06 11.30
C ASP A 75 26.44 8.89 9.78
N PRO A 76 26.69 9.92 8.96
CA PRO A 76 26.54 9.86 7.51
C PRO A 76 27.32 8.72 6.84
N GLU A 77 28.53 8.38 7.31
CA GLU A 77 29.33 7.33 6.66
C GLU A 77 28.77 5.94 7.00
N VAL A 78 28.34 5.71 8.24
CA VAL A 78 27.67 4.46 8.64
C VAL A 78 26.36 4.28 7.88
N LEU A 79 25.58 5.35 7.71
CA LEU A 79 24.35 5.34 6.92
C LEU A 79 24.63 5.03 5.44
N LYS A 80 25.70 5.60 4.87
CA LYS A 80 26.11 5.36 3.50
C LYS A 80 26.56 3.92 3.27
N GLU A 81 27.35 3.35 4.17
CA GLU A 81 27.72 1.92 4.11
C GLU A 81 26.47 1.03 4.16
N SER A 82 25.54 1.32 5.08
CA SER A 82 24.27 0.60 5.19
C SER A 82 23.43 0.68 3.91
N MET A 83 23.39 1.84 3.23
CA MET A 83 22.72 1.98 1.93
C MET A 83 23.40 1.14 0.84
N ILE A 84 24.74 1.08 0.82
CA ILE A 84 25.50 0.29 -0.17
C ILE A 84 25.20 -1.20 0.00
N GLU A 85 25.25 -1.71 1.23
CA GLU A 85 24.93 -3.10 1.55
C GLU A 85 23.49 -3.45 1.15
N ARG A 86 22.53 -2.59 1.49
CA ARG A 86 21.12 -2.78 1.15
C ARG A 86 20.91 -2.80 -0.37
N ASN A 87 21.53 -1.86 -1.09
CA ASN A 87 21.45 -1.82 -2.55
C ASN A 87 22.07 -3.07 -3.19
N GLN A 88 23.18 -3.57 -2.65
CA GLN A 88 23.80 -4.81 -3.13
C GLN A 88 22.90 -6.02 -2.90
N GLN A 89 22.27 -6.13 -1.72
CA GLN A 89 21.30 -7.19 -1.42
C GLN A 89 20.12 -7.17 -2.41
N LEU A 90 19.46 -6.03 -2.56
CA LEU A 90 18.30 -5.88 -3.44
C LEU A 90 18.66 -6.09 -4.91
N SER A 91 19.82 -5.60 -5.35
CA SER A 91 20.31 -5.82 -6.72
C SER A 91 20.52 -7.30 -7.00
N GLU A 92 21.17 -8.05 -6.11
CA GLU A 92 21.37 -9.48 -6.31
C GLU A 92 20.05 -10.24 -6.34
N LEU A 93 19.11 -9.92 -5.45
CA LEU A 93 17.78 -10.54 -5.47
C LEU A 93 17.05 -10.21 -6.77
N LYS A 94 17.08 -8.95 -7.21
CA LYS A 94 16.46 -8.53 -8.46
C LYS A 94 17.03 -9.28 -9.66
N ASP A 95 18.34 -9.47 -9.71
CA ASP A 95 18.99 -10.23 -10.79
C ASP A 95 18.56 -11.70 -10.77
N LEU A 96 18.47 -12.33 -9.59
CA LEU A 96 18.03 -13.72 -9.44
C LEU A 96 16.56 -13.91 -9.86
N PHE A 97 15.65 -13.09 -9.33
CA PHE A 97 14.23 -13.18 -9.66
C PHE A 97 13.94 -12.75 -11.11
N GLY A 98 14.66 -11.76 -11.63
CA GLY A 98 14.59 -11.38 -13.04
C GLY A 98 15.07 -12.50 -13.97
N TYR A 99 16.14 -13.20 -13.59
CA TYR A 99 16.60 -14.37 -14.34
C TYR A 99 15.56 -15.50 -14.31
N LEU A 100 14.93 -15.75 -13.15
CA LEU A 100 13.82 -16.71 -13.04
C LEU A 100 12.61 -16.32 -13.91
N GLU A 101 12.29 -15.04 -13.99
CA GLU A 101 11.19 -14.55 -14.84
C GLU A 101 11.44 -14.83 -16.32
N GLU A 102 12.66 -14.56 -16.78
CA GLU A 102 13.04 -14.74 -18.19
C GLU A 102 13.29 -16.20 -18.56
N HIS A 103 13.99 -16.96 -17.72
CA HIS A 103 14.50 -18.29 -18.06
C HIS A 103 13.71 -19.43 -17.42
N ARG A 104 12.79 -19.13 -16.49
CA ARG A 104 12.00 -20.10 -15.71
C ARG A 104 12.85 -21.17 -15.00
N SER A 105 14.10 -20.83 -14.68
CA SER A 105 15.09 -21.71 -14.07
C SER A 105 16.35 -20.91 -13.72
N LEU A 106 17.08 -21.29 -12.65
CA LEU A 106 18.40 -20.72 -12.33
C LEU A 106 19.57 -21.40 -13.05
N LYS A 107 19.32 -22.47 -13.82
CA LYS A 107 20.37 -23.13 -14.62
C LYS A 107 20.94 -22.15 -15.64
N GLY A 108 22.25 -21.99 -15.62
CA GLY A 108 22.96 -21.08 -16.53
C GLY A 108 23.14 -19.66 -15.98
N TYR A 109 22.62 -19.35 -14.79
CA TYR A 109 22.88 -18.07 -14.13
C TYR A 109 24.39 -17.92 -13.86
N ASP A 110 24.95 -16.83 -14.38
CA ASP A 110 26.37 -16.47 -14.35
C ASP A 110 26.69 -15.31 -13.39
N GLY A 111 25.67 -14.73 -12.76
CA GLY A 111 25.81 -13.72 -11.73
C GLY A 111 26.30 -14.26 -10.38
N SER A 112 26.19 -13.42 -9.34
CA SER A 112 26.69 -13.73 -8.00
C SER A 112 25.96 -14.92 -7.37
N LYS A 113 26.70 -15.91 -6.86
CA LYS A 113 26.16 -17.12 -6.20
C LYS A 113 26.46 -17.09 -4.71
N THR A 114 25.87 -16.12 -4.02
CA THR A 114 25.96 -16.05 -2.54
C THR A 114 24.96 -17.00 -1.88
N SER A 115 24.84 -16.94 -0.56
CA SER A 115 23.76 -17.63 0.18
C SER A 115 22.35 -17.24 -0.30
N ARG A 116 22.17 -16.05 -0.89
CA ARG A 116 20.89 -15.64 -1.51
C ARG A 116 20.54 -16.49 -2.72
N TYR A 117 21.51 -16.83 -3.58
CA TYR A 117 21.28 -17.74 -4.70
C TYR A 117 20.74 -19.08 -4.21
N GLU A 118 21.37 -19.68 -3.18
CA GLU A 118 20.92 -20.98 -2.65
C GLU A 118 19.53 -20.91 -2.03
N ALA A 119 19.20 -19.80 -1.37
CA ALA A 119 17.89 -19.59 -0.78
C ALA A 119 16.81 -19.35 -1.83
N VAL A 120 17.10 -18.59 -2.89
CA VAL A 120 16.20 -18.42 -4.03
C VAL A 120 16.03 -19.72 -4.82
N ASP A 121 17.08 -20.53 -4.97
CA ASP A 121 16.97 -21.85 -5.62
C ASP A 121 16.05 -22.80 -4.83
N ARG A 122 16.18 -22.85 -3.50
CA ARG A 122 15.24 -23.60 -2.66
C ARG A 122 13.81 -23.09 -2.81
N LEU A 123 13.62 -21.77 -2.76
CA LEU A 123 12.30 -21.15 -2.95
C LEU A 123 11.72 -21.51 -4.32
N PHE A 124 12.55 -21.46 -5.37
CA PHE A 124 12.17 -21.85 -6.73
C PHE A 124 11.66 -23.29 -6.80
N GLN A 125 12.39 -24.25 -6.23
CA GLN A 125 11.97 -25.66 -6.20
C GLN A 125 10.63 -25.83 -5.46
N GLU A 126 10.44 -25.13 -4.35
CA GLU A 126 9.22 -25.24 -3.55
C GLU A 126 8.00 -24.65 -4.28
N VAL A 127 8.12 -23.43 -4.82
CA VAL A 127 7.03 -22.76 -5.55
C VAL A 127 6.64 -23.57 -6.79
N THR A 128 7.62 -24.02 -7.60
CA THR A 128 7.36 -24.81 -8.82
C THR A 128 6.87 -26.24 -8.54
N SER A 129 7.08 -26.76 -7.33
CA SER A 129 6.45 -28.03 -6.92
C SER A 129 4.95 -27.90 -6.64
N ALA A 130 4.47 -26.69 -6.33
CA ALA A 130 3.09 -26.43 -5.99
C ALA A 130 2.31 -25.74 -7.13
N TYR A 131 2.92 -24.78 -7.82
CA TYR A 131 2.33 -23.94 -8.85
C TYR A 131 2.91 -24.28 -10.22
N ARG A 132 2.11 -24.15 -11.29
CA ARG A 132 2.60 -24.29 -12.66
C ARG A 132 3.32 -23.01 -13.08
N ASP A 133 4.33 -23.13 -13.95
CA ASP A 133 5.13 -21.99 -14.40
C ASP A 133 4.33 -20.75 -14.85
N PRO A 134 3.21 -20.86 -15.59
CA PRO A 134 2.44 -19.68 -16.02
C PRO A 134 1.69 -18.97 -14.87
N GLU A 135 1.55 -19.63 -13.73
CA GLU A 135 0.89 -19.06 -12.54
C GLU A 135 1.88 -18.24 -11.71
N ILE A 136 3.18 -18.30 -12.00
CA ILE A 136 4.24 -17.70 -11.20
C ILE A 136 4.81 -16.48 -11.94
N ASP A 137 4.59 -15.29 -11.37
CA ASP A 137 5.30 -14.08 -11.78
C ASP A 137 6.45 -13.84 -10.78
N TRP A 138 7.68 -14.15 -11.20
CA TRP A 138 8.84 -14.05 -10.33
C TRP A 138 9.21 -12.60 -10.00
N MET A 139 8.81 -11.65 -10.85
CA MET A 139 8.99 -10.23 -10.55
C MET A 139 7.96 -9.75 -9.53
N LEU A 140 6.73 -10.28 -9.55
CA LEU A 140 5.75 -10.06 -8.49
C LEU A 140 6.24 -10.67 -7.17
N VAL A 141 6.86 -11.86 -7.18
CA VAL A 141 7.49 -12.46 -5.99
C VAL A 141 8.61 -11.58 -5.43
N TYR A 142 9.45 -11.01 -6.29
CA TYR A 142 10.48 -10.04 -5.88
C TYR A 142 9.87 -8.77 -5.27
N ASN A 143 8.82 -8.23 -5.90
CA ASN A 143 8.13 -7.03 -5.42
C ASN A 143 7.50 -7.29 -4.04
N ALA A 144 6.84 -8.44 -3.85
CA ALA A 144 6.31 -8.88 -2.56
C ALA A 144 7.40 -8.93 -1.48
N GLY A 145 8.57 -9.50 -1.80
CA GLY A 145 9.69 -9.53 -0.87
C GLY A 145 10.21 -8.14 -0.52
N SER A 146 10.21 -7.23 -1.49
CA SER A 146 10.66 -5.84 -1.32
C SER A 146 9.79 -5.03 -0.35
N THR A 147 8.58 -5.51 -0.03
CA THR A 147 7.69 -4.91 0.96
C THR A 147 7.86 -5.48 2.37
N ILE A 148 8.83 -6.37 2.57
CA ILE A 148 9.16 -7.00 3.85
C ILE A 148 10.53 -6.47 4.30
N ASP A 149 10.54 -5.42 5.13
CA ASP A 149 11.78 -4.86 5.67
C ASP A 149 11.78 -4.84 7.21
N ASP A 150 12.01 -3.68 7.84
CA ASP A 150 11.87 -3.45 9.28
C ASP A 150 10.41 -3.24 9.71
N THR A 151 9.54 -3.00 8.74
CA THR A 151 8.09 -2.90 8.88
C THR A 151 7.43 -3.74 7.80
N VAL A 152 6.26 -4.28 8.11
CA VAL A 152 5.38 -4.90 7.10
C VAL A 152 4.48 -3.82 6.50
N LEU A 153 3.94 -4.08 5.30
CA LEU A 153 2.92 -3.19 4.75
C LEU A 153 1.77 -3.02 5.75
N PRO A 154 1.21 -1.79 5.86
CA PRO A 154 0.00 -1.57 6.62
C PRO A 154 -1.08 -2.54 6.15
N GLU A 155 -1.79 -3.13 7.11
CA GLU A 155 -2.94 -3.96 6.84
C GLU A 155 -3.93 -3.78 7.96
N HIS A 156 -5.14 -3.42 7.58
CA HIS A 156 -6.26 -3.30 8.49
C HIS A 156 -7.55 -3.38 7.67
N VAL A 157 -8.15 -4.56 7.63
CA VAL A 157 -9.48 -4.72 7.07
C VAL A 157 -10.47 -4.25 8.11
N THR A 158 -11.18 -3.16 7.81
CA THR A 158 -12.09 -2.51 8.76
C THR A 158 -13.44 -3.21 8.77
N GLU A 159 -13.92 -3.52 9.98
CA GLU A 159 -15.22 -4.14 10.18
C GLU A 159 -16.37 -3.17 9.78
N PRO A 160 -17.52 -3.67 9.28
CA PRO A 160 -18.57 -2.81 8.72
C PRO A 160 -19.06 -1.67 9.64
N ASN A 161 -19.19 -1.94 10.94
CA ASN A 161 -19.63 -0.93 11.92
C ASN A 161 -18.57 0.17 12.14
N ASP A 162 -17.30 -0.22 12.13
CA ASP A 162 -16.20 0.74 12.29
C ASP A 162 -15.98 1.53 11.00
N LEU A 163 -16.26 0.92 9.85
CA LEU A 163 -16.21 1.57 8.54
C LEU A 163 -17.23 2.71 8.44
N ASP A 164 -18.49 2.45 8.84
CA ASP A 164 -19.53 3.48 8.94
C ASP A 164 -19.08 4.63 9.86
N ARG A 165 -18.55 4.29 11.04
CA ARG A 165 -18.04 5.30 11.98
C ARG A 165 -16.85 6.10 11.40
N LEU A 166 -15.98 5.45 10.63
CA LEU A 166 -14.81 6.06 10.02
C LEU A 166 -15.20 7.01 8.88
N ILE A 167 -16.11 6.59 8.01
CA ILE A 167 -16.54 7.40 6.85
C ILE A 167 -17.58 8.45 7.30
N ASN A 168 -18.72 8.00 7.82
CA ASN A 168 -19.84 8.88 8.16
C ASN A 168 -19.60 9.70 9.43
N GLY A 169 -18.65 9.29 10.28
CA GLY A 169 -18.20 10.05 11.45
C GLY A 169 -16.93 10.85 11.17
N THR A 170 -15.78 10.17 11.12
CA THR A 170 -14.46 10.81 11.09
C THR A 170 -14.21 11.57 9.78
N PHE A 171 -14.44 10.96 8.61
CA PHE A 171 -14.20 11.61 7.33
C PHE A 171 -15.16 12.77 7.07
N ARG A 172 -16.45 12.64 7.43
CA ARG A 172 -17.41 13.76 7.42
C ARG A 172 -16.93 14.97 8.22
N LEU A 173 -16.42 14.73 9.43
CA LEU A 173 -15.89 15.79 10.30
C LEU A 173 -14.59 16.37 9.74
N PHE A 174 -13.75 15.56 9.11
CA PHE A 174 -12.56 16.03 8.39
C PHE A 174 -12.93 16.98 7.26
N LEU A 175 -13.88 16.58 6.40
CA LEU A 175 -14.40 17.43 5.32
C LEU A 175 -14.97 18.76 5.83
N THR A 176 -15.59 18.74 7.02
CA THR A 176 -16.10 19.95 7.70
C THR A 176 -14.97 20.84 8.23
N ALA A 177 -13.85 20.25 8.64
CA ALA A 177 -12.68 20.95 9.16
C ALA A 177 -11.84 21.66 8.07
N LEU A 178 -12.01 21.28 6.79
CA LEU A 178 -11.39 21.94 5.64
C LEU A 178 -11.81 23.42 5.58
N PRO A 179 -10.86 24.37 5.43
CA PRO A 179 -11.15 25.80 5.49
C PRO A 179 -11.93 26.32 4.28
N THR A 180 -11.72 25.72 3.11
CA THR A 180 -12.39 26.04 1.84
C THR A 180 -12.66 24.74 1.08
N SER A 181 -13.57 24.74 0.10
CA SER A 181 -13.80 23.58 -0.75
C SER A 181 -12.61 23.31 -1.68
N PRO A 182 -12.24 22.03 -1.92
CA PRO A 182 -11.26 21.69 -2.95
C PRO A 182 -11.76 22.08 -4.34
N THR A 183 -10.84 22.33 -5.26
CA THR A 183 -11.16 22.59 -6.66
C THR A 183 -11.41 21.29 -7.42
N ILE A 184 -10.65 20.25 -7.10
CA ILE A 184 -10.76 18.91 -7.68
C ILE A 184 -10.63 17.91 -6.53
N VAL A 185 -11.40 16.83 -6.59
CA VAL A 185 -11.21 15.65 -5.74
C VAL A 185 -10.75 14.50 -6.62
N THR A 186 -9.63 13.89 -6.27
CA THR A 186 -9.16 12.64 -6.87
C THR A 186 -9.42 11.50 -5.90
N ILE A 187 -9.84 10.35 -6.42
CA ILE A 187 -10.10 9.17 -5.61
C ILE A 187 -9.34 8.00 -6.22
N ALA A 188 -8.39 7.43 -5.48
CA ALA A 188 -7.77 6.16 -5.82
C ALA A 188 -8.58 5.03 -5.21
N ARG A 189 -9.14 4.16 -6.08
CA ARG A 189 -9.96 3.03 -5.63
C ARG A 189 -9.11 1.87 -5.08
N SER A 190 -7.83 1.81 -5.47
CA SER A 190 -6.84 0.77 -5.11
C SER A 190 -7.41 -0.66 -5.10
N SER A 191 -8.27 -0.98 -6.07
CA SER A 191 -8.93 -2.28 -6.17
C SER A 191 -8.24 -3.21 -7.17
N GLU A 192 -7.50 -2.67 -8.13
CA GLU A 192 -6.80 -3.45 -9.16
C GLU A 192 -5.46 -4.00 -8.66
N ASP A 193 -4.87 -3.32 -7.68
CA ASP A 193 -3.65 -3.71 -6.98
C ASP A 193 -3.95 -4.38 -5.62
N ASP A 194 -5.22 -4.70 -5.36
CA ASP A 194 -5.72 -5.47 -4.21
C ASP A 194 -5.45 -4.85 -2.82
N TYR A 195 -5.07 -3.56 -2.73
CA TYR A 195 -4.89 -2.87 -1.44
C TYR A 195 -6.23 -2.55 -0.76
N THR A 196 -7.25 -2.12 -1.49
CA THR A 196 -8.61 -1.96 -0.94
C THR A 196 -9.38 -3.28 -1.11
N PRO A 197 -9.94 -3.86 -0.05
CA PRO A 197 -10.67 -5.12 -0.14
C PRO A 197 -11.82 -5.06 -1.17
N LEU A 198 -11.79 -5.99 -2.13
CA LEU A 198 -12.80 -6.10 -3.19
C LEU A 198 -14.23 -6.26 -2.63
N GLU A 199 -14.37 -6.89 -1.47
CA GLU A 199 -15.66 -7.09 -0.81
C GLU A 199 -16.30 -5.80 -0.26
N SER A 200 -15.52 -4.74 -0.02
CA SER A 200 -15.98 -3.50 0.60
C SER A 200 -15.74 -2.25 -0.24
N VAL A 201 -14.87 -2.29 -1.26
CA VAL A 201 -14.48 -1.12 -2.04
C VAL A 201 -15.65 -0.36 -2.68
N ASP A 202 -16.66 -1.07 -3.17
CA ASP A 202 -17.85 -0.43 -3.76
C ASP A 202 -18.64 0.35 -2.71
N GLN A 203 -18.82 -0.23 -1.52
CA GLN A 203 -19.52 0.41 -0.42
C GLN A 203 -18.73 1.63 0.08
N ILE A 204 -17.41 1.48 0.26
CA ILE A 204 -16.52 2.59 0.65
C ILE A 204 -16.63 3.74 -0.34
N GLN A 205 -16.56 3.45 -1.65
CA GLN A 205 -16.66 4.47 -2.69
C GLN A 205 -18.01 5.20 -2.63
N VAL A 206 -19.13 4.46 -2.47
CA VAL A 206 -20.47 5.06 -2.35
C VAL A 206 -20.54 5.99 -1.13
N ASP A 207 -20.12 5.52 0.04
CA ASP A 207 -20.21 6.31 1.28
C ASP A 207 -19.32 7.55 1.23
N VAL A 208 -18.09 7.43 0.69
CA VAL A 208 -17.19 8.58 0.49
C VAL A 208 -17.80 9.60 -0.47
N LEU A 209 -18.37 9.16 -1.59
CA LEU A 209 -19.03 10.05 -2.55
C LEU A 209 -20.24 10.75 -1.91
N ASP A 210 -21.00 10.07 -1.06
CA ASP A 210 -22.14 10.66 -0.35
C ASP A 210 -21.69 11.73 0.64
N GLN A 211 -20.61 11.49 1.40
CA GLN A 211 -20.03 12.52 2.27
C GLN A 211 -19.50 13.73 1.49
N LEU A 212 -18.91 13.50 0.31
CA LEU A 212 -18.46 14.57 -0.59
C LEU A 212 -19.65 15.38 -1.14
N ARG A 213 -20.74 14.72 -1.56
CA ARG A 213 -21.97 15.40 -2.01
C ARG A 213 -22.61 16.23 -0.90
N GLU A 214 -22.64 15.71 0.32
CA GLU A 214 -23.16 16.44 1.47
C GLU A 214 -22.32 17.71 1.74
N ARG A 215 -20.99 17.61 1.62
CA ARG A 215 -20.10 18.75 1.88
C ARG A 215 -20.02 19.77 0.74
N LEU A 216 -19.90 19.30 -0.49
CA LEU A 216 -19.58 20.12 -1.67
C LEU A 216 -20.82 20.51 -2.47
N GLY A 217 -21.95 19.83 -2.24
CA GLY A 217 -23.21 20.02 -2.94
C GLY A 217 -23.53 18.87 -3.91
N PRO A 218 -24.80 18.72 -4.31
CA PRO A 218 -25.26 17.61 -5.14
C PRO A 218 -24.84 17.72 -6.62
N GLU A 219 -24.38 18.89 -7.06
CA GLU A 219 -24.03 19.17 -8.46
C GLU A 219 -22.57 18.81 -8.82
N ILE A 220 -21.89 18.00 -8.00
CA ILE A 220 -20.54 17.55 -8.32
C ILE A 220 -20.54 16.69 -9.59
N ASP A 221 -19.68 17.05 -10.54
CA ASP A 221 -19.42 16.23 -11.72
C ASP A 221 -18.49 15.08 -11.33
N ILE A 222 -18.95 13.85 -11.54
CA ILE A 222 -18.23 12.63 -11.17
C ILE A 222 -17.89 11.86 -12.42
N LYS A 223 -16.60 11.61 -12.64
CA LYS A 223 -16.09 10.77 -13.71
C LYS A 223 -15.41 9.53 -13.13
N LEU A 224 -15.93 8.36 -13.46
CA LEU A 224 -15.36 7.06 -13.08
C LEU A 224 -14.47 6.55 -14.22
N ILE A 225 -13.19 6.92 -14.20
CA ILE A 225 -12.26 6.68 -15.31
C ILE A 225 -12.15 5.19 -15.65
N TYR A 226 -12.17 4.32 -14.65
CA TYR A 226 -12.11 2.86 -14.81
C TYR A 226 -13.34 2.24 -15.52
N GLN A 227 -14.43 2.99 -15.72
CA GLN A 227 -15.59 2.53 -16.50
C GLN A 227 -15.49 2.91 -17.99
N ASP A 228 -14.64 3.89 -18.32
CA ASP A 228 -14.43 4.35 -19.70
C ASP A 228 -13.37 3.48 -20.43
N GLU A 229 -12.66 2.61 -19.71
CA GLU A 229 -11.68 1.69 -20.29
C GLU A 229 -12.43 0.47 -20.87
N GLU A 230 -12.53 0.41 -22.21
CA GLU A 230 -12.92 -0.81 -22.90
C GLU A 230 -11.96 -1.95 -22.47
N PRO A 231 -12.44 -3.19 -22.27
CA PRO A 231 -11.58 -4.29 -21.90
C PRO A 231 -10.50 -4.49 -22.97
N GLN A 232 -9.23 -4.33 -22.58
CA GLN A 232 -8.06 -4.65 -23.41
C GLN A 232 -7.96 -6.15 -23.70
#